data_AF-A0A0F2HWP7-F1
#
_entry.id   AF-A0A0F2HWP7-F1
#
_cell.length_a   1.000
_cell.length_b   1.000
_cell.length_c   1.000
_cell.angle_alpha   90.00
_cell.angle_beta   90.00
_cell.angle_gamma   90.00
#
_symmetry.space_group_name_H-M   'P 1'
#
loop_
_entity.id
_entity.type
_entity.pdbx_description
1 polymer ?
#
loop_
_entity_poly.entity_id
_entity_poly.type
_entity_poly.pdbx_seq_one_letter_code
_entity_poly.pdbx_strand_id
1 'polypeptide(L)' 'LEHKIREQLAQTEAFFPSMVKNKTTSRPTARWVFLQFEGIDTLEINGQRFITGLQEHQTQLLKLLGRFYEVVYS' A
#
# COMPACT_ATOMS: atom_id res chain seq x y z
N LEU A 1 -13.16 -1.41 1.21
CA LEU A 1 -11.73 -1.08 1.01
C LEU A 1 -11.33 -1.17 -0.46
N GLU A 2 -11.55 -2.31 -1.14
CA GLU A 2 -11.22 -2.47 -2.58
C GLU A 2 -11.80 -1.38 -3.49
N HIS A 3 -13.11 -1.12 -3.41
CA HIS A 3 -13.76 -0.08 -4.23
C HIS A 3 -13.13 1.31 -4.01
N LYS A 4 -12.91 1.71 -2.76
CA LYS A 4 -12.26 2.99 -2.41
C LYS A 4 -10.83 3.09 -2.98
N ILE A 5 -10.05 2.01 -2.92
CA ILE A 5 -8.69 1.97 -3.51
C ILE A 5 -8.76 2.20 -5.02
N ARG A 6 -9.71 1.56 -5.71
CA ARG A 6 -9.87 1.69 -7.17
C ARG A 6 -10.34 3.09 -7.58
N GLU A 7 -11.31 3.67 -6.86
CA GLU A 7 -11.80 5.02 -7.13
C GLU A 7 -10.67 6.05 -6.99
N GLN A 8 -9.84 5.92 -5.97
CA GLN A 8 -8.73 6.85 -5.73
C GLN A 8 -7.57 6.68 -6.72
N LEU A 9 -7.23 5.43 -7.10
CA LEU A 9 -6.26 5.18 -8.18
C LEU A 9 -6.72 5.79 -9.51
N ALA A 10 -8.02 5.75 -9.80
CA ALA A 10 -8.58 6.40 -10.99
C ALA A 10 -8.50 7.93 -10.94
N GLN A 11 -8.61 8.54 -9.76
CA GLN A 11 -8.53 9.99 -9.57
C GLN A 11 -7.10 10.54 -9.60
N THR A 12 -6.11 9.73 -9.21
CA THR A 12 -4.72 10.18 -9.04
C THR A 12 -3.80 9.83 -10.21
N GLU A 13 -4.32 9.21 -11.28
CA GLU A 13 -3.54 8.65 -12.41
C GLU A 13 -2.37 7.76 -11.98
N ALA A 14 -2.42 7.27 -10.75
CA ALA A 14 -1.28 6.66 -10.10
C ALA A 14 -1.26 5.15 -10.36
N PHE A 15 -0.06 4.61 -10.54
CA PHE A 15 0.12 3.23 -10.95
C PHE A 15 0.30 2.30 -9.75
N PHE A 16 -0.54 1.28 -9.63
CA PHE A 16 -0.35 0.19 -8.66
C PHE A 16 0.42 -0.96 -9.31
N PRO A 17 1.43 -1.57 -8.66
CA PRO A 17 2.12 -2.73 -9.21
C PRO A 17 1.13 -3.86 -9.50
N SER A 18 1.27 -4.53 -10.63
CA SER A 18 0.44 -5.67 -11.01
C SER A 18 1.03 -6.99 -10.50
N MET A 19 0.21 -8.04 -10.45
CA MET A 19 0.67 -9.41 -10.21
C MET A 19 1.60 -9.93 -11.33
N VAL A 20 1.50 -9.34 -12.52
CA VAL A 20 2.43 -9.61 -13.62
C VAL A 20 3.66 -8.72 -13.44
N LYS A 21 4.85 -9.33 -13.40
CA LYS A 21 6.12 -8.61 -13.26
C LYS A 21 6.22 -7.45 -14.25
N ASN A 22 6.70 -6.31 -13.77
CA ASN A 22 6.91 -5.07 -14.52
C ASN A 22 5.64 -4.50 -15.20
N LYS A 23 4.44 -4.90 -14.76
CA LYS A 23 3.19 -4.28 -15.18
C LYS A 23 2.55 -3.52 -14.03
N THR A 24 1.70 -2.57 -14.39
CA THR A 24 0.88 -1.80 -13.45
C THR A 24 -0.59 -2.13 -13.68
N THR A 25 -1.43 -1.85 -12.69
CA THR A 25 -2.88 -2.04 -12.76
C THR A 25 -3.60 -0.88 -12.08
N SER A 26 -4.68 -0.42 -12.70
CA SER A 26 -5.60 0.57 -12.10
C SER A 26 -6.72 -0.11 -11.31
N ARG A 27 -6.77 -1.45 -11.32
CA ARG A 27 -7.84 -2.25 -10.69
C ARG A 27 -7.24 -3.36 -9.82
N PRO A 28 -6.41 -3.05 -8.80
CA PRO A 28 -5.91 -4.09 -7.90
C PRO A 28 -7.06 -4.76 -7.14
N THR A 29 -6.84 -5.99 -6.70
CA THR A 29 -7.71 -6.65 -5.71
C THR A 29 -7.24 -6.26 -4.32
N ALA A 30 -8.14 -6.20 -3.34
CA ALA A 30 -7.74 -5.92 -1.95
C ALA A 30 -6.68 -6.92 -1.47
N ARG A 31 -6.84 -8.21 -1.79
CA ARG A 31 -5.84 -9.26 -1.47
C ARG A 31 -4.46 -8.91 -2.01
N TRP A 32 -4.36 -8.45 -3.25
CA TRP A 32 -3.07 -8.07 -3.84
C TRP A 32 -2.46 -6.85 -3.15
N VAL A 33 -3.29 -5.86 -2.79
CA VAL A 33 -2.82 -4.70 -2.02
C VAL A 33 -2.21 -5.13 -0.68
N PHE A 34 -2.84 -6.06 0.05
CA PHE A 34 -2.29 -6.56 1.31
C PHE A 34 -1.00 -7.37 1.11
N LEU A 35 -0.91 -8.19 0.05
CA LEU A 35 0.31 -8.94 -0.25
C LEU A 35 1.51 -8.04 -0.54
N GLN A 36 1.31 -6.81 -1.02
CA GLN A 36 2.43 -5.87 -1.21
C GLN A 36 3.10 -5.47 0.10
N PHE A 37 2.42 -5.63 1.24
CA PHE A 37 2.96 -5.32 2.56
C PHE A 37 3.43 -6.56 3.32
N GLU A 38 3.51 -7.71 2.66
CA GLU A 38 4.10 -8.90 3.24
C GLU A 38 5.58 -8.65 3.62
N GLY A 39 5.97 -9.16 4.79
CA GLY A 39 7.31 -8.96 5.34
C GLY A 39 7.53 -7.60 6.01
N ILE A 40 6.52 -6.72 6.05
CA ILE A 40 6.54 -5.55 6.94
C ILE A 40 5.99 -5.98 8.29
N ASP A 41 6.80 -5.77 9.32
CA ASP A 41 6.47 -6.11 10.70
C ASP A 41 6.66 -4.91 11.63
N THR A 42 6.06 -4.98 12.80
CA THR A 42 6.30 -4.02 13.89
C THR A 42 7.06 -4.70 15.01
N LEU A 43 8.21 -4.15 15.36
CA LEU A 43 9.03 -4.58 16.48
C LEU A 43 8.87 -3.59 17.63
N GLU A 44 8.60 -4.09 18.83
CA GLU A 44 8.53 -3.26 20.04
C GLU A 44 9.69 -3.58 20.98
N ILE A 45 10.48 -2.57 21.34
CA ILE A 45 11.59 -2.68 22.29
C ILE A 45 11.50 -1.53 23.28
N ASN A 46 11.45 -1.84 24.57
CA ASN A 46 11.36 -0.85 25.66
C ASN A 46 10.21 0.17 25.48
N GLY A 47 9.06 -0.28 24.96
CA GLY A 47 7.90 0.59 24.69
C GLY A 47 8.03 1.46 23.44
N GLN A 48 9.14 1.37 22.70
CA GLN A 48 9.32 2.02 21.41
C GLN A 48 9.00 1.05 20.27
N ARG A 49 8.15 1.49 19.34
CA ARG A 49 7.77 0.71 18.15
C ARG A 49 8.61 1.10 16.94
N PHE A 50 9.07 0.09 16.22
CA PHE A 50 9.86 0.18 15.00
C PHE A 50 9.15 -0.58 13.89
N ILE A 51 9.17 -0.03 12.68
CA ILE A 51 8.70 -0.74 11.49
C ILE A 51 9.91 -1.42 10.85
N THR A 52 9.84 -2.74 10.68
CA THR A 52 10.91 -3.56 10.10
C THR A 52 10.47 -4.14 8.76
N GLY A 53 11.42 -4.45 7.89
CA GLY A 53 11.16 -5.10 6.60
C GLY A 53 10.58 -4.20 5.51
N LEU A 54 10.47 -2.89 5.77
CA LEU A 54 10.00 -1.90 4.80
C LEU A 54 11.01 -1.72 3.65
N GLN A 55 10.56 -2.00 2.42
CA GLN A 55 11.36 -1.80 1.21
C GLN A 55 11.02 -0.48 0.50
N GLU A 56 11.88 -0.02 -0.42
CA GLU A 56 11.66 1.22 -1.18
C GLU A 56 10.34 1.21 -1.96
N HIS A 57 10.01 0.09 -2.62
CA HIS A 57 8.77 -0.05 -3.37
C HIS A 57 7.54 0.06 -2.45
N GLN A 58 7.61 -0.54 -1.25
CA GLN A 58 6.56 -0.45 -0.24
C GLN A 58 6.46 0.97 0.33
N THR A 59 7.56 1.68 0.46
CA THR A 59 7.56 3.10 0.89
C THR A 59 6.88 3.99 -0.14
N GLN A 60 7.16 3.79 -1.42
CA GLN A 60 6.45 4.50 -2.50
C GLN A 60 4.96 4.15 -2.49
N LEU A 61 4.63 2.87 -2.29
CA LEU A 61 3.26 2.40 -2.16
C LEU A 61 2.55 2.99 -0.93
N LEU A 62 3.23 3.13 0.20
CA LEU A 62 2.72 3.78 1.42
C LEU A 62 2.57 5.29 1.25
N LYS A 63 3.37 5.96 0.41
CA LYS A 63 3.16 7.39 0.10
C LYS A 63 1.95 7.60 -0.82
N LEU A 64 1.75 6.66 -1.74
CA LEU A 64 0.58 6.58 -2.60
C LEU A 64 -0.67 6.31 -1.75
N LEU A 65 -0.64 5.23 -0.97
CA LEU A 65 -1.71 4.76 -0.10
C LEU A 65 -1.93 5.61 1.14
N GLY A 66 -0.91 6.27 1.67
CA GLY A 66 -1.00 7.07 2.90
C GLY A 66 -1.99 8.22 2.76
N ARG A 67 -2.00 8.90 1.60
CA ARG A 67 -3.06 9.85 1.23
C ARG A 67 -4.43 9.19 1.14
N PHE A 68 -4.50 7.93 0.72
CA PHE A 68 -5.76 7.17 0.64
C PHE A 68 -6.27 6.71 2.00
N TYR A 69 -5.38 6.27 2.90
CA TYR A 69 -5.73 5.79 4.24
C TYR A 69 -6.18 6.94 5.15
N GLU A 70 -5.58 8.12 5.02
CA GLU A 70 -6.03 9.32 5.73
C GLU A 70 -7.48 9.68 5.40
N VAL A 71 -7.89 9.59 4.13
CA VAL A 71 -9.29 9.82 3.68
C VAL A 71 -10.23 8.67 4.06
N VAL A 72 -9.75 7.44 4.16
CA VAL A 72 -10.60 6.27 4.45
C VAL A 72 -10.93 6.15 5.94
N TYR A 73 -10.05 6.66 6.81
CA TYR A 73 -10.18 6.58 8.27
C TYR A 73 -10.41 7.93 8.97
N SER A 74 -10.52 9.04 8.23
CA SER A 74 -11.06 10.33 8.73
C SER A 74 -12.59 10.37 8.67
#